data_AF-A0A7Y3AVF1-F1
#
_entry.id   AF-A0A7Y3AVF1-F1
#
_cell.length_a   1.000
_cell.length_b   1.000
_cell.length_c   1.000
_cell.angle_alpha   90.00
_cell.angle_beta   90.00
_cell.angle_gamma   90.00
#
_symmetry.space_group_name_H-M   'P 1'
#
loop_
_entity.id
_entity.type
_entity.pdbx_description
1 polymer ?
#
loop_
_entity_poly.entity_id
_entity_poly.type
_entity_poly.pdbx_seq_one_letter_code
_entity_poly.pdbx_strand_id
1 'polypeptide(L)'
;MEKPSPIIGHKIGKASIINLEKGKIPPQAVDLEEVVLGAMMIDKKGVDEVIDILHPDAFYKDAHRYIYEAIFKLFESSEPVDLLTVSSQLRK
;
A
#
# COMPACT_ATOMS: atom_id res chain seq x y z
N MET A 1 -38.22 45.82 -7.62
CA MET A 1 -36.83 45.47 -7.99
C MET A 1 -36.21 44.83 -6.75
N GLU A 2 -36.39 43.52 -6.60
CA GLU A 2 -35.91 42.79 -5.42
C GLU A 2 -34.39 42.60 -5.55
N LYS A 3 -33.64 43.06 -4.55
CA LYS A 3 -32.18 42.99 -4.55
C LYS A 3 -31.77 41.52 -4.36
N PRO A 4 -30.83 40.99 -5.16
CA PRO A 4 -30.38 39.61 -5.01
C PRO A 4 -29.70 39.42 -3.66
N SER A 5 -30.08 38.34 -2.98
CA SER A 5 -29.53 37.92 -1.70
C SER A 5 -28.01 37.68 -1.81
N PRO A 6 -27.21 38.01 -0.79
CA PRO A 6 -25.78 37.78 -0.82
C PRO A 6 -25.50 36.27 -0.82
N ILE A 7 -24.67 35.82 -1.76
CA ILE A 7 -24.18 34.44 -1.82
C ILE A 7 -23.29 34.22 -0.60
N ILE A 8 -23.72 33.36 0.32
CA ILE A 8 -22.95 32.98 1.51
C ILE A 8 -21.78 32.11 1.02
N GLY A 9 -20.59 32.71 0.92
CA GLY A 9 -19.37 31.98 0.60
C GLY A 9 -19.06 30.96 1.70
N HIS A 10 -19.15 29.68 1.37
CA HIS A 10 -18.67 28.61 2.24
C HIS A 10 -17.16 28.81 2.44
N LYS A 11 -16.71 28.97 3.69
CA LYS A 11 -15.28 29.04 4.00
C LYS A 11 -14.66 27.68 3.72
N ILE A 12 -14.07 27.52 2.54
CA ILE A 12 -13.31 26.33 2.17
C ILE A 12 -12.10 26.26 3.10
N GLY A 13 -12.09 25.26 4.00
CA GLY A 13 -10.95 24.99 4.86
C GLY A 13 -9.71 24.75 4.01
N LYS A 14 -8.59 25.38 4.38
CA LYS A 14 -7.29 25.32 3.70
C LYS A 14 -6.80 23.89 3.39
N ALA A 15 -7.37 22.88 4.08
CA ALA A 15 -7.12 21.46 3.89
C ALA A 15 -7.54 20.90 2.50
N SER A 16 -8.36 21.62 1.72
CA SER A 16 -8.86 21.15 0.42
C SER A 16 -8.13 21.75 -0.81
N ILE A 17 -7.09 22.56 -0.60
CA ILE A 17 -6.34 23.12 -1.73
C ILE A 17 -5.33 22.08 -2.23
N ILE A 18 -5.82 21.16 -3.08
CA ILE A 18 -4.98 20.24 -3.85
C ILE A 18 -4.28 21.02 -4.95
N ASN A 19 -2.95 21.11 -4.85
CA ASN A 19 -2.12 21.78 -5.83
C ASN A 19 -2.09 20.95 -7.14
N LEU A 20 -2.85 21.39 -8.16
CA LEU A 20 -3.07 20.66 -9.43
C LEU A 20 -1.81 20.57 -10.32
N GLU A 21 -0.76 21.33 -9.98
CA GLU A 21 0.51 21.40 -10.71
C GLU A 21 1.24 20.05 -10.81
N LYS A 22 0.98 19.11 -9.88
CA LYS A 22 1.63 17.78 -9.80
C LYS A 22 0.74 16.60 -10.20
N GLY A 23 -0.48 16.85 -10.69
CA GLY A 23 -1.45 15.78 -10.96
C GLY A 23 -2.03 15.19 -9.67
N LYS A 24 -3.15 14.46 -9.79
CA LYS A 24 -3.75 13.76 -8.64
C LYS A 24 -2.90 12.54 -8.32
N ILE A 25 -2.57 12.35 -7.04
CA ILE A 25 -1.96 11.11 -6.56
C ILE A 25 -2.97 9.97 -6.82
N PRO A 26 -2.57 8.87 -7.46
CA PRO A 26 -3.44 7.71 -7.63
C PRO A 26 -3.92 7.18 -6.27
N PRO A 27 -5.12 6.59 -6.17
CA PRO A 27 -5.58 5.94 -4.94
C PRO A 27 -4.56 4.87 -4.49
N GLN A 28 -4.07 4.99 -3.25
CA GLN A 28 -3.08 4.09 -2.66
C GLN A 28 -3.29 3.99 -1.14
N ALA A 29 -2.84 2.89 -0.54
CA ALA A 29 -2.89 2.65 0.91
C ALA A 29 -1.59 1.96 1.35
N VAL A 30 -0.49 2.71 1.33
CA VAL A 30 0.86 2.21 1.61
C VAL A 30 1.02 1.67 3.03
N ASP A 31 0.31 2.26 3.99
CA ASP A 31 0.25 1.79 5.36
C ASP A 31 -0.37 0.38 5.46
N LEU A 32 -1.37 0.10 4.64
CA LEU A 32 -1.96 -1.25 4.56
C LEU A 32 -1.03 -2.25 3.89
N GLU A 33 -0.24 -1.82 2.90
CA GLU A 33 0.81 -2.68 2.32
C GLU A 33 1.81 -3.16 3.38
N GLU A 34 2.27 -2.26 4.26
CA GLU A 34 3.18 -2.60 5.36
C GLU A 34 2.54 -3.60 6.33
N VAL A 35 1.26 -3.41 6.67
CA VAL A 35 0.50 -4.31 7.56
C VAL A 35 0.38 -5.71 6.95
N VAL A 36 0.06 -5.81 5.66
CA VAL A 36 -0.06 -7.11 4.96
C VAL A 36 1.27 -7.85 4.94
N LEU A 37 2.34 -7.18 4.53
CA LEU A 37 3.68 -7.78 4.49
C LEU A 37 4.14 -8.23 5.88
N GLY A 38 3.89 -7.40 6.91
CA GLY A 38 4.19 -7.74 8.29
C GLY A 38 3.39 -8.95 8.78
N ALA A 39 2.10 -9.01 8.49
CA ALA A 39 1.24 -10.13 8.87
C ALA A 39 1.72 -11.45 8.25
N MET A 40 2.10 -11.44 6.97
CA MET A 40 2.67 -12.60 6.28
C MET A 40 3.97 -13.12 6.91
N MET A 41 4.77 -12.24 7.53
CA MET A 41 6.03 -12.63 8.20
C MET A 41 5.86 -13.05 9.67
N ILE A 42 4.68 -12.81 10.27
CA ILE A 42 4.40 -13.12 11.68
C ILE A 42 3.61 -14.43 11.79
N ASP A 43 2.57 -14.58 10.97
CA ASP A 43 1.71 -15.76 10.98
C ASP A 43 1.95 -16.61 9.73
N LYS A 44 2.30 -17.88 9.93
CA LYS A 44 2.47 -18.84 8.83
C LYS A 44 1.21 -18.97 7.98
N LYS A 45 0.02 -18.89 8.59
CA LYS A 45 -1.26 -18.94 7.85
C LYS A 45 -1.48 -17.70 7.01
N GLY A 46 -0.87 -16.57 7.38
CA GLY A 46 -1.00 -15.32 6.66
C GLY A 46 -0.45 -15.41 5.24
N VAL A 47 0.58 -16.22 5.00
CA VAL A 47 1.09 -16.46 3.64
C VAL A 47 0.09 -17.30 2.85
N ASP A 48 -0.34 -18.44 3.39
CA ASP A 48 -1.25 -19.38 2.72
C ASP A 48 -2.56 -18.71 2.26
N GLU A 49 -3.12 -17.82 3.08
CA GLU A 49 -4.37 -17.12 2.75
C GLU A 49 -4.19 -16.02 1.70
N VAL A 50 -3.02 -15.38 1.65
CA VAL A 50 -2.79 -14.17 0.85
C VAL A 50 -2.16 -14.49 -0.51
N ILE A 51 -1.37 -15.57 -0.60
CA ILE A 51 -0.56 -15.89 -1.78
C ILE A 51 -1.41 -16.15 -3.03
N ASP A 52 -2.62 -16.67 -2.87
CA ASP A 52 -3.55 -16.96 -3.97
C ASP A 52 -4.37 -15.73 -4.41
N ILE A 53 -4.34 -14.65 -3.62
CA ILE A 53 -5.17 -13.45 -3.81
C ILE A 53 -4.36 -12.29 -4.37
N LEU A 54 -3.17 -12.06 -3.82
CA LEU A 54 -2.33 -10.92 -4.18
C LEU A 54 -1.29 -11.30 -5.23
N HIS A 55 -0.92 -10.32 -6.03
CA HIS A 55 0.22 -10.39 -6.95
C HIS A 55 1.20 -9.25 -6.63
N PRO A 56 2.48 -9.35 -7.03
CA PRO A 56 3.46 -8.27 -6.80
C PRO A 56 3.01 -6.92 -7.35
N ASP A 57 2.21 -6.93 -8.43
CA ASP A 57 1.68 -5.73 -9.05
C ASP A 57 0.64 -4.96 -8.22
N ALA A 58 0.10 -5.57 -7.16
CA ALA A 58 -0.85 -4.92 -6.26
C ALA A 58 -0.20 -3.89 -5.33
N PHE A 59 1.12 -3.93 -5.16
CA PHE A 59 1.86 -3.02 -4.30
C PHE A 59 2.24 -1.75 -5.06
N TYR A 60 1.90 -0.59 -4.49
CA TYR A 60 2.19 0.72 -5.07
C TYR A 60 3.67 1.09 -4.91
N LYS A 61 4.30 0.75 -3.76
CA LYS A 61 5.74 0.97 -3.56
C LYS A 61 6.55 -0.18 -4.13
N ASP A 62 7.54 0.15 -4.98
CA ASP A 62 8.49 -0.82 -5.51
C ASP A 62 9.20 -1.63 -4.41
N ALA A 63 9.57 -0.97 -3.30
CA ALA A 63 10.17 -1.65 -2.16
C ALA A 63 9.26 -2.75 -1.59
N HIS A 64 7.96 -2.51 -1.51
CA HIS A 64 6.98 -3.48 -1.02
C HIS A 64 6.76 -4.60 -2.03
N ARG A 65 6.77 -4.28 -3.33
CA ARG A 65 6.77 -5.26 -4.41
C ARG A 65 7.95 -6.23 -4.27
N TYR A 66 9.18 -5.72 -4.10
CA TYR A 66 10.35 -6.58 -3.94
C TYR A 66 10.30 -7.46 -2.68
N ILE A 67 9.77 -6.93 -1.57
CA ILE A 67 9.56 -7.72 -0.35
C ILE A 67 8.56 -8.85 -0.63
N TYR A 68 7.44 -8.57 -1.29
CA TYR A 68 6.45 -9.58 -1.64
C TYR A 68 7.02 -10.64 -2.59
N GLU A 69 7.80 -10.25 -3.60
CA GLU A 69 8.48 -11.20 -4.49
C GLU A 69 9.46 -12.12 -3.74
N ALA A 70 10.17 -11.60 -2.73
CA ALA A 70 11.03 -12.40 -1.89
C ALA A 70 10.23 -13.39 -1.03
N ILE A 71 9.10 -12.96 -0.47
CA ILE A 71 8.15 -13.84 0.24
C ILE A 71 7.66 -14.95 -0.69
N PHE A 72 7.22 -14.60 -1.90
CA PHE A 72 6.70 -15.55 -2.89
C PHE A 72 7.74 -16.62 -3.25
N LYS A 73 8.98 -16.22 -3.49
CA LYS A 73 10.09 -17.15 -3.79
C LYS A 73 10.36 -18.12 -2.63
N LEU A 74 10.35 -17.63 -1.39
CA LEU A 74 10.53 -18.47 -0.21
C LEU A 74 9.38 -19.46 -0.05
N PHE A 75 8.14 -19.01 -0.31
CA PHE A 75 6.98 -19.88 -0.31
C PHE A 75 7.09 -20.98 -1.36
N GLU A 76 7.45 -20.65 -2.60
CA GLU A 76 7.67 -21.63 -3.69
C GLU A 76 8.78 -22.64 -3.36
N SER A 77 9.85 -22.20 -2.68
CA SER A 77 10.93 -23.09 -2.24
C SER A 77 10.62 -23.85 -0.94
N SER A 78 9.39 -23.70 -0.40
CA SER A 78 8.99 -24.27 0.89
C SER A 78 9.92 -23.87 2.04
N GLU A 79 10.52 -22.68 1.96
CA GLU A 79 11.33 -22.08 3.01
C GLU A 79 10.45 -21.28 3.99
N PRO A 80 10.89 -21.09 5.25
CA PRO A 80 10.18 -20.25 6.20
C PRO A 80 10.05 -18.81 5.67
N VAL A 81 8.87 -18.22 5.83
CA VAL A 81 8.62 -16.81 5.54
C VAL A 81 8.62 -16.05 6.86
N ASP A 82 9.74 -15.40 7.19
CA ASP A 82 9.89 -14.55 8.36
C ASP A 82 10.87 -13.41 8.05
N LEU A 83 11.03 -12.47 8.99
CA LEU A 83 11.88 -11.29 8.79
C LEU A 83 13.34 -11.65 8.45
N LEU A 84 13.88 -12.71 9.05
CA LEU A 84 15.27 -13.11 8.83
C LEU A 84 15.44 -13.75 7.45
N THR A 85 14.55 -14.67 7.07
CA THR A 85 14.65 -15.34 5.77
C THR A 85 14.37 -14.39 4.61
N VAL A 86 13.37 -13.50 4.74
CA VAL A 86 13.05 -12.50 3.71
C VAL A 86 14.20 -11.52 3.53
N SER A 87 14.77 -10.99 4.62
CA SER A 87 15.93 -10.09 4.53
C SER A 87 17.17 -10.79 3.95
N SER A 88 17.35 -12.09 4.23
CA SER A 88 18.40 -12.90 3.60
C SER A 88 18.16 -13.07 2.10
N GLN A 89 16.92 -13.36 1.69
CA GLN A 89 16.53 -13.54 0.30
C GLN A 89 16.70 -12.26 -0.52
N LEU A 90 16.39 -11.09 0.04
CA LEU A 90 16.56 -9.78 -0.60
C LEU A 90 18.02 -9.37 -0.82
N ARG A 91 18.96 -9.99 -0.10
CA ARG A 91 20.40 -9.72 -0.21
C ARG A 91 21.13 -10.63 -1.20
N LYS A 92 20.45 -11.66 -1.73
CA LYS A 92 21.01 -12.54 -2.75
C LYS A 92 20.98 -11.83 -4.11
#